data_AF-A0A2R7J676-F1
#
_entry.id   AF-A0A2R7J676-F1
#
_cell.length_a   1.000
_cell.length_b   1.000
_cell.length_c   1.000
_cell.angle_alpha   90.00
_cell.angle_beta   90.00
_cell.angle_gamma   90.00
#
_symmetry.space_group_name_H-M   'P 1'
#
loop_
_entity.id
_entity.type
_entity.pdbx_description
1 polymer ?
#
loop_
_entity_poly.entity_id
_entity_poly.type
_entity_poly.pdbx_seq_one_letter_code
_entity_poly.pdbx_strand_id
1 'polypeptide(L)'
;AAGVPGFFSPRFVSPMFAVPGTPEAMSFYDSAPLKDTLDALIDWDLLNTGPVRLSVGAVDVESGNFRYFDTTDTKIDARHIMASGALPPGLPPIEIDGRLWWDGGLVSNTPLTHVLDNQTGALLAFQIDLFSAATERPRTIMDVMAREKEIRFSSRTRQVSDQVMRIRKDRELVRKVIAKLPPELHDDPDVAALRAQSNEDAVNLVHLIYRANAWEGGSRDFEFSARTMREHWEAGQQAVAETMANAQLVAHNIETGTSAAFDLTVKPIFENTVRPE
;
A
#
# COMPACT_ATOMS: atom_id res chain seq x y z
N ALA A 1 9.18 -23.51 10.48
CA ALA A 1 9.72 -22.24 11.01
C ALA A 1 9.50 -22.22 12.51
N ALA A 2 10.54 -21.97 13.31
CA ALA A 2 10.33 -21.49 14.67
C ALA A 2 9.86 -20.04 14.54
N GLY A 3 8.78 -19.65 15.23
CA GLY A 3 8.19 -18.32 15.06
C GLY A 3 9.14 -17.16 15.37
N VAL A 4 8.64 -15.94 15.30
CA VAL A 4 9.42 -14.72 15.56
C VAL A 4 9.09 -14.22 16.98
N PRO A 5 10.07 -14.16 17.90
CA PRO A 5 9.85 -13.65 19.25
C PRO A 5 9.22 -12.25 19.23
N GLY A 6 8.16 -12.07 20.02
CA GLY A 6 7.41 -10.82 20.08
C GLY A 6 6.49 -10.55 18.88
N PHE A 7 6.38 -11.46 17.90
CA PHE A 7 5.47 -11.31 16.77
C PHE A 7 4.51 -12.49 16.64
N PHE A 8 5.01 -13.69 16.35
CA PHE A 8 4.15 -14.87 16.24
C PHE A 8 4.86 -16.15 16.67
N SER A 9 4.10 -17.12 17.16
CA SER A 9 4.59 -18.45 17.53
C SER A 9 3.83 -19.56 16.78
N PRO A 10 4.48 -20.67 16.38
CA PRO A 10 3.80 -21.75 15.69
C PRO A 10 2.87 -22.49 16.65
N ARG A 11 1.67 -22.82 16.18
CA ARG A 11 0.76 -23.68 16.94
C ARG A 11 1.23 -25.14 16.85
N PHE A 12 1.20 -25.84 17.99
CA PHE A 12 1.64 -27.24 18.06
C PHE A 12 0.67 -28.22 17.41
N VAL A 13 -0.62 -27.90 17.42
CA VAL A 13 -1.68 -28.69 16.80
C VAL A 13 -1.98 -28.08 15.44
N SER A 14 -1.98 -28.91 14.39
CA SER A 14 -2.40 -28.47 13.06
C SER A 14 -3.85 -27.99 13.08
N PRO A 15 -4.19 -26.90 12.36
CA PRO A 15 -5.55 -26.38 12.30
C PRO A 15 -6.60 -27.42 11.88
N MET A 16 -6.19 -28.41 11.10
CA MET A 16 -7.05 -29.53 10.65
C MET A 16 -7.53 -30.44 11.79
N PHE A 17 -6.85 -30.43 12.95
CA PHE A 17 -7.17 -31.24 14.12
C PHE A 17 -7.62 -30.41 15.33
N ALA A 18 -7.64 -29.08 15.20
CA ALA A 18 -8.09 -28.18 16.25
C ALA A 18 -9.63 -28.17 16.34
N VAL A 19 -10.14 -27.68 17.48
CA VAL A 19 -11.59 -27.59 17.71
C VAL A 19 -12.19 -26.55 16.76
N PRO A 20 -13.21 -26.87 15.96
CA PRO A 20 -13.84 -25.91 15.06
C PRO A 20 -14.33 -24.66 15.80
N GLY A 21 -14.08 -23.49 15.21
CA GLY A 21 -14.48 -22.19 15.76
C GLY A 21 -13.47 -21.55 16.72
N THR A 22 -12.34 -22.20 17.02
CA THR A 22 -11.27 -21.60 17.82
C THR A 22 -10.18 -20.97 16.94
N PRO A 23 -9.40 -19.99 17.44
CA PRO A 23 -8.26 -19.44 16.70
C PRO A 23 -7.28 -20.51 16.22
N GLU A 24 -7.11 -21.61 16.97
CA GLU A 24 -6.26 -22.75 16.59
C GLU A 24 -6.73 -23.45 15.32
N ALA A 25 -8.04 -23.48 15.07
CA ALA A 25 -8.61 -24.05 13.84
C ALA A 25 -8.55 -23.09 12.65
N MET A 26 -8.23 -21.81 12.87
CA MET A 26 -8.27 -20.76 11.86
C MET A 26 -6.89 -20.26 11.42
N SER A 27 -5.80 -20.64 12.11
CA SER A 27 -4.46 -20.15 11.79
C SER A 27 -3.35 -21.13 12.13
N PHE A 28 -2.22 -21.04 11.42
CA PHE A 28 -1.02 -21.82 11.75
C PHE A 28 -0.19 -21.23 12.89
N TYR A 29 -0.31 -19.92 13.11
CA TYR A 29 0.47 -19.18 14.10
C TYR A 29 -0.44 -18.49 15.12
N ASP A 30 0.06 -18.30 16.33
CA ASP A 30 -0.50 -17.41 17.34
C ASP A 30 0.23 -16.06 17.29
N SER A 31 -0.54 -14.98 17.09
CA SER A 31 -0.07 -13.59 17.00
C SER A 31 -0.21 -12.82 18.32
N ALA A 32 -0.69 -13.43 19.41
CA ALA A 32 -0.86 -12.76 20.69
C ALA A 32 0.40 -12.00 21.18
N PRO A 33 1.65 -12.51 21.01
CA PRO A 33 2.86 -11.78 21.41
C PRO A 33 3.06 -10.43 20.70
N LEU A 34 2.50 -10.26 19.49
CA LEU A 34 2.58 -8.98 18.78
C LEU A 34 1.90 -7.86 19.55
N LYS A 35 0.81 -8.16 20.26
CA LYS A 35 0.06 -7.16 21.03
C LYS A 35 0.97 -6.49 22.06
N ASP A 36 1.67 -7.31 22.85
CA ASP A 36 2.55 -6.82 23.91
C ASP A 36 3.74 -6.02 23.34
N THR A 37 4.28 -6.45 22.20
CA THR A 37 5.33 -5.71 21.48
C THR A 37 4.84 -4.36 20.99
N LEU A 38 3.63 -4.29 20.40
CA LEU A 38 3.03 -3.04 19.94
C LEU A 38 2.76 -2.10 21.11
N ASP A 39 2.19 -2.60 22.21
CA ASP A 39 1.91 -1.82 23.41
C ASP A 39 3.19 -1.29 24.08
N ALA A 40 4.32 -1.98 23.94
CA ALA A 40 5.60 -1.54 24.46
C ALA A 40 6.31 -0.50 23.57
N LEU A 41 6.04 -0.51 22.25
CA LEU A 41 6.74 0.33 21.27
C LEU A 41 5.95 1.55 20.80
N ILE A 42 4.61 1.49 20.85
CA ILE A 42 3.73 2.53 20.31
C ILE A 42 3.24 3.42 21.44
N ASP A 43 3.48 4.71 21.30
CA ASP A 43 2.76 5.73 22.06
C ASP A 43 1.36 5.91 21.44
N TRP A 44 0.37 5.23 22.03
CA TRP A 44 -1.01 5.24 21.53
C TRP A 44 -1.67 6.61 21.64
N ASP A 45 -1.29 7.44 22.61
CA ASP A 45 -1.85 8.79 22.74
C ASP A 45 -1.30 9.69 21.63
N LEU A 46 0.01 9.62 21.36
CA LEU A 46 0.61 10.31 20.22
C LEU A 46 0.03 9.84 18.88
N LEU A 47 -0.19 8.53 18.71
CA LEU A 47 -0.76 7.99 17.48
C LEU A 47 -2.19 8.50 17.24
N ASN A 48 -3.03 8.55 18.28
CA ASN A 48 -4.44 8.90 18.13
C ASN A 48 -4.73 10.41 18.17
N THR A 49 -3.87 11.20 18.84
CA THR A 49 -4.11 12.64 19.05
C THR A 49 -3.05 13.52 18.40
N GLY A 50 -1.98 12.92 17.87
CA GLY A 50 -0.89 13.62 17.22
C GLY A 50 -1.28 14.22 15.87
N PRO A 51 -0.37 14.99 15.26
CA PRO A 51 -0.63 15.71 14.02
C PRO A 51 -0.63 14.81 12.77
N VAL A 52 -0.21 13.54 12.90
CA VAL A 52 -0.12 12.59 11.79
C VAL A 52 -1.35 11.70 11.79
N ARG A 53 -2.16 11.80 10.73
CA ARG A 53 -3.30 10.90 10.49
C ARG A 53 -2.80 9.50 10.10
N LEU A 54 -3.39 8.47 10.69
CA LEU A 54 -3.13 7.07 10.34
C LEU A 54 -4.44 6.41 9.92
N SER A 55 -4.40 5.67 8.81
CA SER A 55 -5.49 4.81 8.35
C SER A 55 -4.97 3.39 8.16
N VAL A 56 -5.62 2.39 8.74
CA VAL A 56 -5.27 0.98 8.59
C VAL A 56 -6.45 0.19 8.01
N GLY A 57 -6.19 -0.61 6.97
CA GLY A 57 -7.22 -1.33 6.23
C GLY A 57 -7.38 -2.75 6.73
N ALA A 58 -8.62 -3.20 6.93
CA ALA A 58 -8.92 -4.58 7.28
C ALA A 58 -10.19 -5.07 6.57
N VAL A 59 -10.30 -6.38 6.39
CA VAL A 59 -11.46 -7.05 5.80
C VAL A 59 -12.25 -7.75 6.89
N ASP A 60 -13.54 -7.46 6.97
CA ASP A 60 -14.45 -8.20 7.84
C ASP A 60 -14.67 -9.61 7.28
N VAL A 61 -14.41 -10.63 8.10
CA VAL A 61 -14.39 -12.04 7.69
C VAL A 61 -15.77 -12.54 7.26
N GLU A 62 -16.83 -12.09 7.93
CA GLU A 62 -18.18 -12.61 7.73
C GLU A 62 -18.85 -12.00 6.49
N SER A 63 -18.70 -10.69 6.31
CA SER A 63 -19.32 -9.94 5.22
C SER A 63 -18.42 -9.78 4.00
N GLY A 64 -17.11 -9.96 4.15
CA GLY A 64 -16.12 -9.67 3.11
C GLY A 64 -15.92 -8.18 2.83
N ASN A 65 -16.55 -7.30 3.62
CA ASN A 65 -16.45 -5.86 3.44
C ASN A 65 -15.12 -5.33 3.95
N PHE A 66 -14.50 -4.46 3.17
CA PHE A 66 -13.26 -3.78 3.52
C PHE A 66 -13.54 -2.43 4.20
N ARG A 67 -12.78 -2.11 5.24
CA ARG A 67 -12.89 -0.86 6.01
C ARG A 67 -11.50 -0.30 6.33
N TYR A 68 -11.38 1.01 6.30
CA TYR A 68 -10.27 1.73 6.95
C TYR A 68 -10.69 2.13 8.37
N PHE A 69 -9.86 1.81 9.35
CA PHE A 69 -9.91 2.42 10.67
C PHE A 69 -8.97 3.62 10.65
N ASP A 70 -9.48 4.79 10.98
CA ASP A 70 -8.80 6.07 10.77
C ASP A 70 -8.74 6.87 12.07
N THR A 71 -7.61 7.48 12.39
CA THR A 71 -7.47 8.27 13.63
C THR A 71 -8.39 9.50 13.68
N THR A 72 -8.99 9.91 12.56
CA THR A 72 -9.98 10.99 12.53
C THR A 72 -11.35 10.59 13.10
N ASP A 73 -11.71 9.29 13.10
CA ASP A 73 -13.02 8.81 13.56
C ASP A 73 -12.99 7.59 14.50
N THR A 74 -11.83 6.95 14.63
CA THR A 74 -11.66 5.70 15.37
C THR A 74 -10.43 5.80 16.28
N LYS A 75 -10.59 5.43 17.56
CA LYS A 75 -9.44 5.24 18.44
C LYS A 75 -8.74 3.92 18.10
N ILE A 76 -7.55 4.02 17.53
CA ILE A 76 -6.70 2.91 17.13
C ILE A 76 -5.94 2.35 18.33
N ASP A 77 -5.88 1.03 18.41
CA ASP A 77 -5.08 0.26 19.37
C ASP A 77 -4.38 -0.90 18.65
N ALA A 78 -3.66 -1.74 19.40
CA ALA A 78 -2.93 -2.89 18.87
C ALA A 78 -3.80 -3.80 17.97
N ARG A 79 -5.09 -3.98 18.29
CA ARG A 79 -5.97 -4.89 17.55
C ARG A 79 -6.15 -4.43 16.10
N HIS A 80 -6.24 -3.13 15.87
CA HIS A 80 -6.41 -2.56 14.54
C HIS A 80 -5.17 -2.78 13.67
N ILE A 81 -3.97 -2.62 14.25
CA ILE A 81 -2.70 -2.91 13.57
C ILE A 81 -2.57 -4.40 13.28
N MET A 82 -2.85 -5.24 14.28
CA MET A 82 -2.82 -6.70 14.13
C MET A 82 -3.80 -7.18 13.07
N ALA A 83 -5.03 -6.64 13.03
CA ALA A 83 -6.04 -6.96 12.03
C ALA A 83 -5.56 -6.64 10.61
N SER A 84 -4.99 -5.44 10.43
CA SER A 84 -4.47 -5.01 9.13
C SER A 84 -3.32 -5.86 8.60
N GLY A 85 -2.60 -6.58 9.46
CA GLY A 85 -1.52 -7.50 9.10
C GLY A 85 -1.85 -8.99 9.28
N ALA A 86 -3.09 -9.34 9.61
CA ALA A 86 -3.50 -10.71 9.90
C ALA A 86 -3.72 -11.52 8.61
N LEU A 87 -2.64 -11.82 7.89
CA LEU A 87 -2.70 -12.48 6.58
C LEU A 87 -3.07 -13.96 6.70
N PRO A 88 -4.23 -14.40 6.16
CA PRO A 88 -4.63 -15.79 6.22
C PRO A 88 -3.85 -16.66 5.19
N PRO A 89 -3.69 -17.97 5.46
CA PRO A 89 -4.09 -18.71 6.67
C PRO A 89 -3.03 -18.64 7.80
N GLY A 90 -2.02 -17.79 7.68
CA GLY A 90 -0.91 -17.73 8.63
C GLY A 90 -1.36 -17.26 10.01
N LEU A 91 -1.94 -16.07 10.07
CA LEU A 91 -2.34 -15.41 11.31
C LEU A 91 -3.86 -15.48 11.50
N PRO A 92 -4.35 -15.55 12.76
CA PRO A 92 -5.78 -15.64 13.05
C PRO A 92 -6.44 -14.28 12.80
N PRO A 93 -7.76 -14.27 12.50
CA PRO A 93 -8.49 -13.03 12.50
C PRO A 93 -8.48 -12.37 13.88
N ILE A 94 -8.54 -11.05 13.91
CA ILE A 94 -8.57 -10.27 15.14
C ILE A 94 -9.99 -9.78 15.42
N GLU A 95 -10.46 -9.96 16.65
CA GLU A 95 -11.77 -9.46 17.06
C GLU A 95 -11.71 -7.98 17.46
N ILE A 96 -12.52 -7.16 16.79
CA ILE A 96 -12.72 -5.74 17.09
C ILE A 96 -14.23 -5.49 17.10
N ASP A 97 -14.74 -5.02 18.24
CA ASP A 97 -16.15 -4.69 18.46
C ASP A 97 -17.13 -5.82 18.06
N GLY A 98 -16.76 -7.06 18.41
CA GLY A 98 -17.57 -8.26 18.15
C GLY A 98 -17.52 -8.78 16.71
N ARG A 99 -16.65 -8.23 15.86
CA ARG A 99 -16.45 -8.65 14.47
C ARG A 99 -15.03 -9.17 14.26
N LEU A 100 -14.88 -10.17 13.39
CA LEU A 100 -13.58 -10.75 13.03
C LEU A 100 -13.00 -10.07 11.81
N TRP A 101 -11.72 -9.69 11.88
CA TRP A 101 -11.03 -8.94 10.84
C TRP A 101 -9.73 -9.62 10.39
N TRP A 102 -9.51 -9.61 9.07
CA TRP A 102 -8.29 -10.05 8.41
C TRP A 102 -7.57 -8.90 7.72
N ASP A 103 -6.35 -9.20 7.26
CA ASP A 103 -5.48 -8.30 6.51
C ASP A 103 -6.22 -7.62 5.35
N GLY A 104 -6.10 -6.29 5.31
CA GLY A 104 -6.71 -5.44 4.30
C GLY A 104 -6.22 -5.66 2.87
N GLY A 105 -4.98 -6.14 2.74
CA GLY A 105 -4.34 -6.47 1.47
C GLY A 105 -5.12 -7.50 0.66
N LEU A 106 -5.94 -8.35 1.29
CA LEU A 106 -6.85 -9.26 0.57
C LEU A 106 -7.76 -8.54 -0.42
N VAL A 107 -8.12 -7.28 -0.13
CA VAL A 107 -8.97 -6.43 -0.97
C VAL A 107 -8.19 -5.27 -1.57
N SER A 108 -7.38 -4.57 -0.78
CA SER A 108 -6.60 -3.40 -1.23
C SER A 108 -5.25 -3.33 -0.53
N ASN A 109 -4.18 -3.54 -1.29
CA ASN A 109 -2.80 -3.40 -0.82
C ASN A 109 -2.22 -1.99 -1.04
N THR A 110 -2.93 -1.15 -1.80
CA THR A 110 -2.51 0.22 -2.09
C THR A 110 -3.67 1.16 -1.78
N PRO A 111 -3.66 1.84 -0.62
CA PRO A 111 -4.76 2.71 -0.18
C PRO A 111 -4.80 4.05 -0.93
N LEU A 112 -4.25 4.14 -2.15
CA LEU A 112 -4.17 5.40 -2.89
C LEU A 112 -5.53 6.03 -3.09
N THR A 113 -6.55 5.26 -3.49
CA THR A 113 -7.91 5.78 -3.64
C THR A 113 -8.43 6.41 -2.35
N HIS A 114 -8.21 5.76 -1.20
CA HIS A 114 -8.64 6.30 0.10
C HIS A 114 -7.93 7.61 0.44
N VAL A 115 -6.62 7.69 0.21
CA VAL A 115 -5.85 8.93 0.42
C VAL A 115 -6.39 10.06 -0.47
N LEU A 116 -6.74 9.76 -1.72
CA LEU A 116 -7.22 10.74 -2.68
C LEU A 116 -8.65 11.20 -2.43
N ASP A 117 -9.53 10.29 -2.01
CA ASP A 117 -10.90 10.61 -1.61
C ASP A 117 -10.93 11.52 -0.37
N ASN A 118 -9.83 11.53 0.41
CA ASN A 118 -9.65 12.32 1.62
C ASN A 118 -8.66 13.49 1.44
N GLN A 119 -8.30 13.84 0.20
CA GLN A 119 -7.36 14.91 -0.10
C GLN A 119 -7.96 16.28 0.26
N THR A 120 -7.19 17.12 0.97
CA THR A 120 -7.61 18.48 1.39
C THR A 120 -6.71 19.59 0.85
N GLY A 121 -5.93 19.32 -0.19
CA GLY A 121 -4.95 20.23 -0.77
C GLY A 121 -3.99 19.49 -1.71
N ALA A 122 -3.06 20.20 -2.36
CA ALA A 122 -2.04 19.56 -3.20
C ALA A 122 -1.29 18.48 -2.41
N LEU A 123 -1.13 17.30 -3.03
CA LEU A 123 -0.62 16.10 -2.37
C LEU A 123 0.66 15.60 -3.04
N LEU A 124 1.67 15.32 -2.23
CA LEU A 124 2.81 14.48 -2.60
C LEU A 124 2.66 13.13 -1.88
N ALA A 125 2.40 12.07 -2.63
CA ALA A 125 2.21 10.73 -2.11
C ALA A 125 3.42 9.85 -2.45
N PHE A 126 3.98 9.20 -1.43
CA PHE A 126 4.99 8.15 -1.61
C PHE A 126 4.32 6.79 -1.48
N GLN A 127 4.22 6.08 -2.59
CA GLN A 127 3.64 4.74 -2.65
C GLN A 127 4.76 3.71 -2.64
N ILE A 128 4.79 2.89 -1.59
CA ILE A 128 5.79 1.83 -1.42
C ILE A 128 5.16 0.52 -1.87
N ASP A 129 5.71 -0.07 -2.94
CA ASP A 129 5.30 -1.38 -3.43
C ASP A 129 6.37 -2.42 -3.10
N LEU A 130 6.07 -3.31 -2.15
CA LEU A 130 6.97 -4.38 -1.72
C LEU A 130 6.94 -5.59 -2.67
N PHE A 131 6.01 -5.63 -3.64
CA PHE A 131 5.84 -6.74 -4.57
C PHE A 131 6.35 -6.36 -5.97
N SER A 132 7.66 -6.44 -6.21
CA SER A 132 8.16 -6.38 -7.59
C SER A 132 7.73 -7.61 -8.40
N ALA A 133 7.47 -7.41 -9.69
CA ALA A 133 7.33 -8.51 -10.62
C ALA A 133 8.63 -9.33 -10.68
N ALA A 134 8.63 -10.53 -10.13
CA ALA A 134 9.71 -11.50 -10.35
C ALA A 134 9.90 -11.74 -11.87
N THR A 135 11.15 -11.69 -12.30
CA THR A 135 11.60 -11.95 -13.68
C THR A 135 11.96 -13.41 -13.93
N GLU A 136 12.16 -14.20 -12.87
CA GLU A 136 12.55 -15.61 -12.99
C GLU A 136 11.34 -16.55 -13.05
N ARG A 137 11.49 -17.64 -13.81
CA ARG A 137 10.46 -18.69 -13.90
C ARG A 137 10.40 -19.46 -12.57
N PRO A 138 9.22 -19.68 -11.98
CA PRO A 138 9.08 -20.49 -10.76
C PRO A 138 9.69 -21.89 -10.94
N ARG A 139 10.48 -22.34 -9.95
CA ARG A 139 11.14 -23.65 -9.98
C ARG A 139 10.58 -24.61 -8.93
N THR A 140 9.93 -24.10 -7.90
CA THR A 140 9.34 -24.87 -6.80
C THR A 140 7.87 -24.48 -6.58
N ILE A 141 7.13 -25.31 -5.84
CA ILE A 141 5.75 -24.99 -5.45
C ILE A 141 5.66 -23.71 -4.59
N MET A 142 6.68 -23.46 -3.76
CA MET A 142 6.78 -22.23 -2.97
C MET A 142 6.96 -21.02 -3.87
N ASP A 143 7.76 -21.14 -4.94
CA ASP A 143 7.91 -20.06 -5.93
C ASP A 143 6.59 -19.80 -6.67
N VAL A 144 5.80 -20.85 -6.96
CA VAL A 144 4.48 -20.68 -7.58
C VAL A 144 3.51 -19.96 -6.65
N MET A 145 3.45 -20.33 -5.38
CA MET A 145 2.60 -19.66 -4.39
C MET A 145 3.02 -18.19 -4.18
N ALA A 146 4.33 -17.94 -4.04
CA ALA A 146 4.87 -16.58 -3.96
C ALA A 146 4.54 -15.78 -5.23
N ARG A 147 4.65 -16.40 -6.42
CA ARG A 147 4.36 -15.75 -7.69
C ARG A 147 2.87 -15.45 -7.87
N GLU A 148 1.98 -16.34 -7.45
CA GLU A 148 0.54 -16.13 -7.48
C GLU A 148 0.15 -14.93 -6.61
N LYS A 149 0.70 -14.86 -5.39
CA LYS A 149 0.58 -13.72 -4.49
C LYS A 149 1.09 -12.45 -5.19
N GLU A 150 2.33 -12.43 -5.64
CA GLU A 150 2.91 -11.28 -6.35
C GLU A 150 2.01 -10.78 -7.50
N ILE A 151 1.52 -11.66 -8.37
CA ILE A 151 0.65 -11.29 -9.50
C ILE A 151 -0.66 -10.68 -9.00
N ARG A 152 -1.31 -11.32 -8.02
CA ARG A 152 -2.59 -10.87 -7.46
C ARG A 152 -2.48 -9.47 -6.86
N PHE A 153 -1.40 -9.22 -6.11
CA PHE A 153 -1.19 -7.97 -5.39
C PHE A 153 -0.63 -6.85 -6.28
N SER A 154 0.46 -7.09 -7.01
CA SER A 154 1.11 -6.07 -7.87
C SER A 154 0.23 -5.61 -9.04
N SER A 155 -0.52 -6.52 -9.66
CA SER A 155 -1.42 -6.17 -10.78
C SER A 155 -2.52 -5.22 -10.32
N ARG A 156 -3.06 -5.42 -9.11
CA ARG A 156 -4.12 -4.55 -8.57
C ARG A 156 -3.57 -3.17 -8.23
N THR A 157 -2.41 -3.10 -7.58
CA THR A 157 -1.71 -1.83 -7.28
C THR A 157 -1.54 -0.97 -8.52
N ARG A 158 -0.99 -1.57 -9.59
CA ARG A 158 -0.75 -0.85 -10.85
C ARG A 158 -2.05 -0.40 -11.51
N GLN A 159 -3.04 -1.29 -11.61
CA GLN A 159 -4.34 -0.96 -12.21
C GLN A 159 -5.05 0.20 -11.50
N VAL A 160 -5.06 0.20 -10.16
CA VAL A 160 -5.67 1.27 -9.37
C VAL A 160 -4.93 2.59 -9.59
N SER A 161 -3.59 2.56 -9.51
CA SER A 161 -2.76 3.76 -9.72
C SER A 161 -2.97 4.35 -11.12
N ASP A 162 -2.94 3.50 -12.16
CA ASP A 162 -3.14 3.92 -13.54
C ASP A 162 -4.55 4.50 -13.78
N GLN A 163 -5.59 3.86 -13.21
CA GLN A 163 -6.97 4.33 -13.32
C GLN A 163 -7.15 5.70 -12.65
N VAL A 164 -6.62 5.86 -11.45
CA VAL A 164 -6.64 7.12 -10.71
C VAL A 164 -5.96 8.24 -11.52
N MET A 165 -4.76 7.98 -12.04
CA MET A 165 -4.03 8.97 -12.81
C MET A 165 -4.74 9.32 -14.13
N ARG A 166 -5.39 8.33 -14.77
CA ARG A 166 -6.19 8.56 -15.97
C ARG A 166 -7.38 9.47 -15.70
N ILE A 167 -8.16 9.19 -14.65
CA ILE A 167 -9.31 10.02 -14.26
C ILE A 167 -8.88 11.47 -14.01
N ARG A 168 -7.73 11.67 -13.36
CA ARG A 168 -7.19 13.01 -13.12
C ARG A 168 -6.76 13.72 -14.39
N LYS A 169 -6.10 13.02 -15.32
CA LYS A 169 -5.74 13.57 -16.63
C LYS A 169 -6.97 13.99 -17.43
N ASP A 170 -8.03 13.19 -17.39
CA ASP A 170 -9.31 13.51 -18.04
C ASP A 170 -9.94 14.76 -17.42
N ARG A 171 -9.91 14.90 -16.08
CA ARG A 171 -10.38 16.10 -15.37
C ARG A 171 -9.56 17.36 -15.66
N GLU A 172 -8.25 17.23 -15.80
CA GLU A 172 -7.37 18.33 -16.23
C GLU A 172 -7.73 18.81 -17.64
N LEU A 173 -7.99 17.86 -18.56
CA LEU A 173 -8.46 18.19 -19.90
C LEU A 173 -9.82 18.89 -19.87
N VAL A 174 -10.75 18.45 -19.03
CA VAL A 174 -12.04 19.12 -18.82
C VAL A 174 -11.84 20.56 -18.35
N ARG A 175 -10.96 20.82 -17.37
CA ARG A 175 -10.62 22.20 -16.95
C ARG A 175 -10.09 23.04 -18.10
N LYS A 176 -9.17 22.50 -18.90
CA LYS A 176 -8.61 23.17 -20.08
C LYS A 176 -9.66 23.48 -21.15
N VAL A 177 -10.68 22.64 -21.30
CA VAL A 177 -11.80 22.87 -22.21
C VAL A 177 -12.75 23.92 -21.65
N ILE A 178 -13.14 23.82 -20.38
CA ILE A 178 -13.99 24.81 -19.69
C ILE A 178 -13.38 26.22 -19.80
N ALA A 179 -12.07 26.35 -19.61
CA ALA A 179 -11.36 27.63 -19.72
C ALA A 179 -11.38 28.26 -21.13
N LYS A 180 -11.73 27.49 -22.17
CA LYS A 180 -11.86 27.95 -23.56
C LYS A 180 -13.31 28.22 -23.97
N LEU A 181 -14.28 27.94 -23.11
CA LEU A 181 -15.68 28.16 -23.43
C LEU A 181 -15.97 29.68 -23.50
N PRO A 182 -16.88 30.10 -24.39
CA PRO A 182 -17.38 31.45 -24.42
C PRO A 182 -18.02 31.86 -23.08
N PRO A 183 -17.94 33.15 -22.67
CA PRO A 183 -18.51 33.61 -21.39
C PRO A 183 -20.01 33.32 -21.23
N GLU A 184 -20.75 33.23 -22.34
CA GLU A 184 -22.19 32.96 -22.33
C GLU A 184 -22.54 31.56 -21.83
N LEU A 185 -21.60 30.61 -21.90
CA LEU A 185 -21.77 29.23 -21.42
C LEU A 185 -21.23 29.03 -19.99
N HIS A 186 -20.67 30.06 -19.35
CA HIS A 186 -20.10 29.90 -18.01
C HIS A 186 -21.13 29.57 -16.93
N ASP A 187 -22.34 30.11 -17.06
CA ASP A 187 -23.46 29.90 -16.13
C ASP A 187 -24.38 28.74 -16.57
N ASP A 188 -24.02 28.01 -17.64
CA ASP A 188 -24.74 26.82 -18.04
C ASP A 188 -24.65 25.75 -16.94
N PRO A 189 -25.78 25.14 -16.53
CA PRO A 189 -25.82 24.16 -15.45
C PRO A 189 -24.87 22.97 -15.65
N ASP A 190 -24.71 22.49 -16.88
CA ASP A 190 -23.83 21.36 -17.19
C ASP A 190 -22.35 21.78 -17.10
N VAL A 191 -22.02 23.00 -17.52
CA VAL A 191 -20.68 23.57 -17.38
C VAL A 191 -20.31 23.81 -15.91
N ALA A 192 -21.26 24.29 -15.10
CA ALA A 192 -21.08 24.45 -13.66
C ALA A 192 -20.86 23.09 -12.96
N ALA A 193 -21.62 22.06 -13.33
CA ALA A 193 -21.46 20.71 -12.81
C ALA A 193 -20.10 20.10 -13.19
N LEU A 194 -19.68 20.23 -14.46
CA LEU A 194 -18.36 19.78 -14.91
C LEU A 194 -17.21 20.52 -14.22
N ARG A 195 -17.37 21.82 -13.97
CA ARG A 195 -16.39 22.62 -13.22
C ARG A 195 -16.25 22.09 -11.79
N ALA A 196 -17.36 21.82 -11.10
CA ALA A 196 -17.34 21.24 -9.76
C ALA A 196 -16.68 19.86 -9.74
N GLN A 197 -16.98 18.99 -10.71
CA GLN A 197 -16.41 17.64 -10.79
C GLN A 197 -14.93 17.60 -11.21
N SER A 198 -14.44 18.64 -11.88
CA SER A 198 -13.05 18.72 -12.34
C SER A 198 -12.13 19.50 -11.40
N ASN A 199 -12.69 20.21 -10.42
CA ASN A 199 -11.93 20.97 -9.43
C ASN A 199 -11.30 20.01 -8.40
N GLU A 200 -10.04 19.66 -8.64
CA GLU A 200 -9.26 18.80 -7.75
C GLU A 200 -7.85 19.34 -7.58
N ASP A 201 -7.33 19.14 -6.38
CA ASP A 201 -5.96 19.45 -6.03
C ASP A 201 -4.96 18.58 -6.79
N ALA A 202 -3.79 19.13 -7.08
CA ALA A 202 -2.71 18.41 -7.76
C ALA A 202 -2.21 17.21 -6.93
N VAL A 203 -1.84 16.12 -7.59
CA VAL A 203 -1.24 14.94 -6.95
C VAL A 203 0.05 14.54 -7.64
N ASN A 204 1.14 14.52 -6.89
CA ASN A 204 2.41 13.96 -7.30
C ASN A 204 2.60 12.63 -6.59
N LEU A 205 2.67 11.55 -7.37
CA LEU A 205 2.76 10.19 -6.87
C LEU A 205 4.15 9.63 -7.16
N VAL A 206 4.94 9.38 -6.12
CA VAL A 206 6.27 8.79 -6.22
C VAL A 206 6.16 7.31 -5.88
N HIS A 207 6.40 6.45 -6.86
CA HIS A 207 6.41 5.00 -6.71
C HIS A 207 7.80 4.52 -6.30
N LEU A 208 7.90 3.98 -5.10
CA LEU A 208 9.07 3.29 -4.57
C LEU A 208 8.83 1.78 -4.69
N ILE A 209 9.38 1.17 -5.73
CA ILE A 209 9.22 -0.27 -5.98
C ILE A 209 10.41 -1.01 -5.39
N TYR A 210 10.14 -1.88 -4.41
CA TYR A 210 11.13 -2.78 -3.87
C TYR A 210 11.48 -3.85 -4.90
N ARG A 211 12.75 -3.92 -5.33
CA ARG A 211 13.23 -4.92 -6.29
C ARG A 211 14.02 -5.98 -5.53
N ALA A 212 13.39 -7.12 -5.30
CA ALA A 212 13.99 -8.24 -4.58
C ALA A 212 15.27 -8.74 -5.27
N ASN A 213 16.26 -9.13 -4.47
CA ASN A 213 17.46 -9.79 -4.98
C ASN A 213 17.14 -11.24 -5.40
N ALA A 214 17.81 -11.75 -6.44
CA ALA A 214 17.58 -13.09 -7.00
C ALA A 214 17.73 -14.28 -6.01
N TRP A 215 18.28 -14.02 -4.81
CA TRP A 215 18.51 -15.01 -3.76
C TRP A 215 17.37 -15.11 -2.73
N GLU A 216 16.37 -14.23 -2.81
CA GLU A 216 15.19 -14.28 -1.95
C GLU A 216 14.21 -15.35 -2.45
N GLY A 217 14.42 -16.59 -2.02
CA GLY A 217 13.57 -17.74 -2.36
C GLY A 217 12.11 -17.62 -1.87
N GLY A 218 11.30 -18.65 -2.11
CA GLY A 218 9.86 -18.66 -1.79
C GLY A 218 9.45 -18.57 -0.30
N SER A 219 10.38 -18.31 0.63
CA SER A 219 10.10 -18.12 2.07
C SER A 219 10.18 -16.65 2.53
N ARG A 220 10.20 -15.68 1.59
CA ARG A 220 10.26 -14.23 1.86
C ARG A 220 9.34 -13.74 2.98
N ASP A 221 8.11 -14.25 3.02
CA ASP A 221 7.10 -13.84 4.01
C ASP A 221 7.45 -14.21 5.47
N PHE A 222 8.44 -15.09 5.70
CA PHE A 222 8.80 -15.62 7.02
C PHE A 222 10.29 -15.52 7.34
N GLU A 223 11.07 -14.79 6.53
CA GLU A 223 12.52 -14.60 6.72
C GLU A 223 12.80 -13.32 7.51
N PHE A 224 12.97 -13.46 8.82
CA PHE A 224 13.22 -12.35 9.75
C PHE A 224 14.64 -12.38 10.34
N SER A 225 15.62 -12.96 9.66
CA SER A 225 17.00 -12.90 10.14
C SER A 225 17.49 -11.46 10.20
N ALA A 226 18.35 -11.18 11.19
CA ALA A 226 18.93 -9.84 11.37
C ALA A 226 19.70 -9.35 10.14
N ARG A 227 20.20 -10.26 9.29
CA ARG A 227 20.84 -9.91 8.02
C ARG A 227 19.80 -9.41 7.02
N THR A 228 18.76 -10.19 6.76
CA THR A 228 17.70 -9.84 5.81
C THR A 228 16.98 -8.55 6.19
N MET A 229 16.71 -8.35 7.49
CA MET A 229 16.13 -7.08 7.97
C MET A 229 17.03 -5.87 7.66
N ARG A 230 18.35 -5.97 7.86
CA ARG A 230 19.30 -4.90 7.54
C ARG A 230 19.37 -4.63 6.03
N GLU A 231 19.41 -5.67 5.22
CA GLU A 231 19.40 -5.57 3.76
C GLU A 231 18.12 -4.85 3.26
N HIS A 232 16.95 -5.17 3.82
CA HIS A 232 15.69 -4.48 3.50
C HIS A 232 15.71 -3.00 3.91
N TRP A 233 16.22 -2.67 5.10
CA TRP A 233 16.34 -1.27 5.54
C TRP A 233 17.30 -0.46 4.67
N GLU A 234 18.45 -1.03 4.31
CA GLU A 234 19.42 -0.40 3.42
C GLU A 234 18.82 -0.16 2.03
N ALA A 235 18.10 -1.14 1.48
CA ALA A 235 17.42 -0.99 0.19
C ALA A 235 16.37 0.13 0.22
N GLY A 236 15.58 0.23 1.29
CA GLY A 236 14.60 1.31 1.47
C GLY A 236 15.27 2.69 1.56
N GLN A 237 16.35 2.81 2.35
CA GLN A 237 17.12 4.06 2.46
C GLN A 237 17.71 4.48 1.11
N GLN A 238 18.27 3.54 0.36
CA GLN A 238 18.84 3.81 -0.96
C GLN A 238 17.77 4.27 -1.96
N ALA A 239 16.61 3.60 -2.00
CA ALA A 239 15.51 3.98 -2.89
C ALA A 239 15.01 5.40 -2.63
N VAL A 240 14.91 5.81 -1.36
CA VAL A 240 14.55 7.18 -0.98
C VAL A 240 15.66 8.16 -1.39
N ALA A 241 16.94 7.83 -1.13
CA ALA A 241 18.06 8.70 -1.51
C ALA A 241 18.14 8.93 -3.04
N GLU A 242 17.96 7.89 -3.85
CA GLU A 242 17.93 7.98 -5.31
C GLU A 242 16.75 8.83 -5.81
N THR A 243 15.58 8.66 -5.19
CA THR A 243 14.39 9.47 -5.47
C THR A 243 14.64 10.95 -5.17
N MET A 244 15.23 11.25 -4.01
CA MET A 244 15.55 12.62 -3.59
C MET A 244 16.61 13.27 -4.48
N ALA A 245 17.58 12.50 -4.99
CA ALA A 245 18.56 13.00 -5.95
C ALA A 245 17.93 13.47 -7.28
N ASN A 246 16.74 12.94 -7.62
CA ASN A 246 15.97 13.31 -8.82
C ASN A 246 14.76 14.21 -8.50
N ALA A 247 14.69 14.78 -7.29
CA ALA A 247 13.51 15.50 -6.79
C ALA A 247 13.21 16.82 -7.52
N GLN A 248 14.13 17.35 -8.33
CA GLN A 248 13.86 18.54 -9.16
C GLN A 248 12.63 18.36 -10.06
N LEU A 249 12.43 17.16 -10.58
CA LEU A 249 11.27 16.83 -11.41
C LEU A 249 9.95 16.83 -10.61
N VAL A 250 10.01 16.41 -9.34
CA VAL A 250 8.86 16.41 -8.41
C VAL A 250 8.54 17.83 -7.96
N ALA A 251 9.57 18.62 -7.61
CA ALA A 251 9.43 20.02 -7.20
C ALA A 251 8.77 20.88 -8.29
N HIS A 252 9.17 20.72 -9.56
CA HIS A 252 8.57 21.46 -10.67
C HIS A 252 7.08 21.18 -10.86
N ASN A 253 6.65 19.92 -10.67
CA ASN A 253 5.23 19.55 -10.84
C ASN A 253 4.36 20.02 -9.67
N ILE A 254 4.93 20.08 -8.46
CA ILE A 254 4.27 20.72 -7.31
C ILE A 254 4.07 22.22 -7.56
N GLU A 255 5.09 22.93 -8.04
CA GLU A 255 5.01 24.37 -8.34
C GLU A 255 4.01 24.70 -9.45
N THR A 256 3.89 23.83 -10.46
CA THR A 256 2.99 24.03 -11.61
C THR A 256 1.57 23.50 -11.39
N GLY A 257 1.31 22.82 -10.27
CA GLY A 257 0.02 22.18 -9.99
C GLY A 257 -0.30 21.01 -10.94
N THR A 258 0.71 20.43 -11.57
CA THR A 258 0.56 19.29 -12.49
C THR A 258 0.51 17.99 -11.70
N SER A 259 -0.42 17.09 -12.07
CA SER A 259 -0.46 15.75 -11.48
C SER A 259 0.39 14.78 -12.28
N ALA A 260 1.24 14.00 -11.62
CA ALA A 260 2.13 13.05 -12.28
C ALA A 260 2.47 11.86 -11.37
N ALA A 261 2.76 10.72 -11.99
CA ALA A 261 3.28 9.53 -11.32
C ALA A 261 4.72 9.27 -11.79
N PHE A 262 5.63 8.99 -10.85
CA PHE A 262 7.05 8.81 -11.12
C PHE A 262 7.56 7.49 -10.56
N ASP A 263 8.37 6.77 -11.33
CA ASP A 263 9.33 5.79 -10.81
C ASP A 263 10.74 6.37 -11.04
N LEU A 264 11.28 7.00 -10.00
CA LEU A 264 12.58 7.70 -10.07
C LEU A 264 13.77 6.80 -9.76
N THR A 265 13.52 5.51 -9.53
CA THR A 265 14.54 4.51 -9.19
C THR A 265 15.04 3.74 -10.41
N VAL A 266 14.56 4.08 -11.61
CA VAL A 266 15.01 3.46 -12.86
C VAL A 266 16.24 4.20 -13.37
N LYS A 267 17.39 3.52 -13.39
CA LYS A 267 18.54 3.99 -14.20
C LYS A 267 18.10 4.05 -15.68
N PRO A 268 18.42 5.12 -16.42
CA PRO A 268 18.08 5.19 -17.83
C PRO A 268 18.67 3.97 -18.56
N ILE A 269 17.81 3.22 -19.25
CA ILE A 269 18.24 2.17 -20.16
C ILE A 269 18.88 2.88 -21.34
N PHE A 270 20.21 2.89 -21.38
CA PHE A 270 21.11 3.29 -22.47
C PHE A 270 20.46 4.05 -23.65
N GLU A 271 20.79 5.34 -23.77
CA GLU A 271 20.81 6.02 -25.06
C GLU A 271 21.77 5.24 -25.99
N ASN A 272 21.21 4.41 -26.88
CA ASN A 272 21.93 3.98 -28.06
C ASN A 272 22.18 5.22 -28.91
N THR A 273 23.39 5.74 -28.78
CA THR A 273 23.95 6.80 -29.61
C THR A 273 23.84 6.35 -31.07
N VAL A 274 22.93 6.97 -31.82
CA VAL A 274 23.00 6.97 -33.28
C VAL A 274 24.31 7.68 -33.63
N ARG A 275 25.31 6.93 -34.08
CA ARG A 275 26.46 7.52 -34.78
C ARG A 275 25.96 8.00 -36.15
N PRO A 276 26.21 9.25 -36.54
CA PRO A 276 26.05 9.65 -37.93
C PRO A 276 27.22 9.09 -38.75
N GLU A 277 26.84 8.53 -39.91
CA GLU A 277 27.58 8.15 -41.12
C GLU A 277 29.06 7.76 -41.03
#